data_AF-A0A2C9LML6-F1
#
_entry.id   AF-A0A2C9LML6-F1
#
_cell.length_a   1.000
_cell.length_b   1.000
_cell.length_c   1.000
_cell.angle_alpha   90.00
_cell.angle_beta   90.00
_cell.angle_gamma   90.00
#
_symmetry.space_group_name_H-M   'P 1'
#
loop_
_entity.id
_entity.type
_entity.pdbx_description
1 polymer ?
#
loop_
_entity_poly.entity_id
_entity_poly.type
_entity_poly.pdbx_seq_one_letter_code
_entity_poly.pdbx_strand_id
1 'polypeptide(L)'
;MSYQDNIRESFYSGLNSAINKTPKTDKLIILGDFNARVGSDWKTWSNVLGRHRIGHCNSYGALLLEMCTAHKLTVTNALFQLPHRKKSIMDVSQIQALASNRLHHS
;
A
#
# COMPACT_ATOMS: atom_id res chain seq x y z
N MET A 1 21.16 -6.69 -15.38
CA MET A 1 19.89 -6.82 -14.63
C MET A 1 19.75 -8.25 -14.15
N SER A 2 19.43 -8.48 -12.87
CA SER A 2 19.27 -9.84 -12.35
C SER A 2 17.90 -10.41 -12.76
N TYR A 3 17.75 -11.75 -12.70
CA TYR A 3 16.47 -12.42 -12.96
C TYR A 3 15.35 -11.89 -12.04
N GLN A 4 15.68 -11.61 -10.78
CA GLN A 4 14.73 -11.07 -9.81
C GLN A 4 14.33 -9.63 -10.12
N ASP A 5 15.24 -8.83 -10.68
CA ASP A 5 14.91 -7.48 -11.15
C ASP A 5 13.89 -7.52 -12.28
N ASN A 6 14.06 -8.43 -13.23
CA ASN A 6 13.14 -8.59 -14.36
C ASN A 6 11.74 -9.03 -13.90
N ILE A 7 11.64 -9.99 -12.96
CA ILE A 7 10.35 -10.40 -12.38
C ILE A 7 9.68 -9.21 -11.68
N ARG A 8 10.44 -8.50 -10.85
CA ARG A 8 9.94 -7.33 -10.11
C ARG A 8 9.44 -6.26 -11.08
N GLU A 9 10.24 -5.90 -12.07
CA GLU A 9 9.88 -4.88 -13.06
C GLU A 9 8.62 -5.28 -13.84
N SER A 10 8.54 -6.53 -14.29
CA SER A 10 7.37 -7.06 -14.98
C SER A 10 6.10 -6.96 -14.12
N PHE A 11 6.18 -7.34 -12.84
CA PHE A 11 5.06 -7.25 -11.91
C PHE A 11 4.58 -5.81 -11.70
N TYR A 12 5.49 -4.88 -11.36
CA TYR A 12 5.12 -3.49 -11.09
C TYR A 12 4.67 -2.75 -12.37
N SER A 13 5.23 -3.09 -13.54
CA SER A 13 4.77 -2.58 -14.83
C SER A 13 3.35 -3.05 -15.17
N GLY A 14 3.08 -4.36 -14.99
CA GLY A 14 1.74 -4.92 -15.18
C GLY A 14 0.71 -4.31 -14.24
N LEU A 15 1.07 -4.14 -12.97
CA LEU A 15 0.22 -3.49 -11.98
C LEU A 15 -0.07 -2.02 -12.35
N ASN A 16 0.96 -1.27 -12.75
CA ASN A 16 0.81 0.10 -13.23
C ASN A 16 -0.15 0.20 -14.43
N SER A 17 -0.06 -0.75 -15.37
CA SER A 17 -0.98 -0.84 -16.51
C SER A 17 -2.42 -1.09 -16.06
N ALA A 18 -2.63 -2.00 -15.11
CA ALA A 18 -3.95 -2.32 -14.58
C ALA A 18 -4.60 -1.12 -13.86
N ILE A 19 -3.82 -0.39 -13.05
CA ILE A 19 -4.28 0.82 -12.37
C ILE A 19 -4.70 1.87 -13.42
N ASN A 20 -3.87 2.11 -14.43
CA ASN A 20 -4.15 3.12 -15.47
C ASN A 20 -5.37 2.79 -16.34
N LYS A 21 -5.69 1.51 -16.51
CA LYS A 21 -6.89 1.05 -17.23
C LYS A 21 -8.17 1.18 -16.40
N THR A 22 -8.05 1.32 -15.08
CA THR A 22 -9.21 1.47 -14.20
C THR A 22 -9.76 2.90 -14.32
N PRO A 23 -11.06 3.08 -14.60
CA PRO A 23 -11.67 4.40 -14.64
C PRO A 23 -11.46 5.15 -13.31
N LYS A 24 -11.12 6.44 -13.39
CA LYS A 24 -10.92 7.29 -12.20
C LYS A 24 -12.20 7.49 -11.36
N THR A 25 -13.36 7.18 -11.94
CA THR A 25 -14.66 7.19 -11.25
C THR A 25 -14.83 6.02 -10.30
N ASP A 26 -14.07 4.95 -10.50
CA ASP A 26 -14.24 3.70 -9.78
C ASP A 26 -13.38 3.69 -8.52
N LYS A 27 -13.87 3.01 -7.48
CA LYS A 27 -13.11 2.81 -6.25
C LYS A 27 -12.14 1.65 -6.46
N LEU A 28 -10.84 1.95 -6.52
CA LEU A 28 -9.80 0.93 -6.66
C LEU A 28 -9.31 0.44 -5.29
N ILE A 29 -9.36 -0.88 -5.09
CA ILE A 29 -8.75 -1.56 -3.95
C ILE A 29 -7.81 -2.63 -4.49
N ILE A 30 -6.55 -2.57 -4.09
CA ILE A 30 -5.51 -3.52 -4.49
C ILE A 30 -5.14 -4.35 -3.28
N LEU A 31 -5.33 -5.67 -3.38
CA LEU A 31 -5.04 -6.62 -2.31
C LEU A 31 -3.97 -7.60 -2.77
N GLY A 32 -3.14 -8.04 -1.82
CA GLY A 32 -2.08 -8.99 -2.07
C GLY A 32 -0.92 -8.81 -1.12
N ASP A 33 -0.02 -9.79 -1.12
CA ASP A 33 1.27 -9.67 -0.46
C ASP A 33 2.31 -9.11 -1.45
N PHE A 34 2.75 -7.89 -1.18
CA PHE A 34 3.77 -7.19 -1.98
C PHE A 34 5.20 -7.48 -1.50
N ASN A 35 5.35 -8.24 -0.40
CA ASN A 35 6.61 -8.43 0.33
C ASN A 35 7.29 -7.09 0.68
N ALA A 36 6.49 -6.04 0.81
CA ALA A 36 6.91 -4.66 0.94
C ALA A 36 6.91 -4.23 2.41
N ARG A 37 8.07 -3.81 2.91
CA ARG A 37 8.22 -3.18 4.21
C ARG A 37 8.39 -1.69 3.97
N VAL A 38 7.38 -0.89 4.30
CA VAL A 38 7.34 0.55 4.03
C VAL A 38 8.03 1.41 5.10
N GLY A 39 8.44 0.81 6.22
CA GLY A 39 9.12 1.51 7.30
C GLY A 39 8.21 2.48 8.08
N SER A 40 8.82 3.42 8.82
CA SER A 40 8.16 4.34 9.76
C SER A 40 8.22 5.82 9.38
N ASP A 41 8.76 6.14 8.19
CA ASP A 41 8.94 7.51 7.73
C ASP A 41 7.65 8.11 7.15
N TRP A 42 6.63 8.22 8.01
CA TRP A 42 5.34 8.80 7.63
C TRP A 42 5.44 10.30 7.32
N LYS A 43 6.48 11.00 7.79
CA LYS A 43 6.65 12.43 7.52
C LYS A 43 6.93 12.69 6.04
N THR A 44 7.82 11.90 5.46
CA THR A 44 8.14 11.96 4.02
C THR A 44 6.97 11.47 3.16
N TRP A 45 6.24 10.44 3.62
CA TRP A 45 5.17 9.79 2.85
C TRP A 45 3.76 10.09 3.38
N SER A 46 3.52 11.28 3.92
CA SER A 46 2.31 11.59 4.72
C SER A 46 0.96 11.38 4.00
N ASN A 47 0.95 11.46 2.68
CA ASN A 47 -0.19 11.23 1.79
C ASN A 47 -0.46 9.75 1.48
N VAL A 48 0.53 8.88 1.71
CA VAL A 48 0.47 7.45 1.35
C VAL A 48 0.60 6.53 2.56
N LEU A 49 1.33 6.95 3.59
CA LEU A 49 1.72 6.13 4.73
C LEU A 49 1.13 6.67 6.04
N GLY A 50 0.46 5.80 6.79
CA GLY A 50 -0.02 6.12 8.14
C GLY A 50 1.08 6.08 9.21
N ARG A 51 0.80 6.74 10.35
CA ARG A 51 1.77 7.01 11.43
C ARG A 51 2.21 5.78 12.24
N HIS A 52 1.56 4.63 12.07
CA HIS A 52 1.65 3.52 13.03
C HIS A 52 2.63 2.41 12.65
N ARG A 53 3.32 2.53 11.51
CA ARG A 53 4.31 1.53 11.09
C ARG A 53 5.64 1.73 11.80
N ILE A 54 6.34 0.62 11.98
CA ILE A 54 7.62 0.53 12.68
C ILE A 54 8.62 -0.24 11.82
N GLY A 55 9.90 0.06 11.98
CA GLY A 55 11.00 -0.59 11.26
C GLY A 55 11.47 0.17 10.02
N HIS A 56 12.36 -0.49 9.27
CA HIS A 56 13.01 0.06 8.08
C HIS A 56 12.27 -0.28 6.79
N CYS A 57 12.34 0.66 5.84
CA CYS A 57 11.84 0.46 4.50
C CYS A 57 12.79 -0.47 3.72
N ASN A 58 12.26 -1.48 3.03
CA ASN A 58 13.05 -2.29 2.10
C ASN A 58 12.87 -1.76 0.65
N SER A 59 13.64 -2.30 -0.29
CA SER A 59 13.59 -1.88 -1.70
C SER A 59 12.19 -2.03 -2.33
N TYR A 60 11.46 -3.09 -1.97
CA TYR A 60 10.07 -3.30 -2.40
C TYR A 60 9.10 -2.29 -1.78
N GLY A 61 9.33 -1.90 -0.52
CA GLY A 61 8.59 -0.86 0.17
C GLY A 61 8.75 0.51 -0.47
N ALA A 62 9.97 0.88 -0.84
CA ALA A 62 10.23 2.15 -1.52
C ALA A 62 9.52 2.22 -2.87
N LEU A 63 9.60 1.14 -3.67
CA LEU A 63 8.93 1.06 -4.97
C LEU A 63 7.39 1.12 -4.83
N LEU A 64 6.84 0.45 -3.83
CA LEU A 64 5.41 0.51 -3.54
C LEU A 64 4.97 1.92 -3.12
N LEU A 65 5.75 2.61 -2.28
CA LEU A 65 5.44 3.99 -1.84
C LEU A 65 5.48 4.98 -3.00
N GLU A 66 6.44 4.85 -3.91
CA GLU A 66 6.55 5.67 -5.12
C GLU A 66 5.34 5.45 -6.05
N MET A 67 5.00 4.19 -6.34
CA MET A 67 3.82 3.85 -7.14
C MET A 67 2.53 4.38 -6.50
N CYS A 68 2.36 4.17 -5.19
CA CYS A 68 1.19 4.68 -4.49
C CYS A 68 1.11 6.21 -4.54
N THR A 69 2.25 6.91 -4.47
CA THR A 69 2.30 8.37 -4.61
C THR A 69 1.88 8.82 -6.01
N ALA A 70 2.39 8.15 -7.06
CA ALA A 70 2.06 8.45 -8.45
C ALA A 70 0.55 8.29 -8.74
N HIS A 71 -0.09 7.29 -8.14
CA HIS A 71 -1.51 6.96 -8.35
C HIS A 71 -2.45 7.51 -7.27
N LYS A 72 -1.95 8.31 -6.32
CA LYS A 72 -2.73 8.83 -5.18
C LYS A 72 -3.41 7.72 -4.36
N LEU A 73 -2.72 6.59 -4.22
CA LEU A 73 -3.16 5.45 -3.41
C LEU A 73 -2.56 5.54 -2.00
N THR A 74 -3.26 4.97 -1.03
CA THR A 74 -2.82 4.97 0.37
C THR A 74 -2.60 3.53 0.84
N VAL A 75 -1.47 3.30 1.52
CA VAL A 75 -1.15 2.01 2.14
C VAL A 75 -1.98 1.84 3.40
N THR A 76 -3.11 1.14 3.26
CA THR A 76 -4.08 0.90 4.33
C THR A 76 -3.49 0.12 5.52
N ASN A 77 -2.53 -0.77 5.25
CA ASN A 77 -1.77 -1.53 6.27
C ASN A 77 -1.07 -0.63 7.29
N ALA A 78 -0.84 0.63 6.96
CA ALA A 78 -0.16 1.60 7.81
C ALA A 78 -1.09 2.54 8.59
N LEU A 79 -2.39 2.54 8.27
CA LEU A 79 -3.35 3.50 8.80
C LEU A 79 -3.81 3.19 10.22
N PHE A 80 -3.78 1.91 10.63
CA PHE A 80 -4.25 1.52 11.95
C PHE A 80 -3.13 1.05 12.86
N GLN A 81 -3.28 1.37 14.15
CA GLN A 81 -2.42 0.85 15.18
C GLN A 81 -2.79 -0.61 15.47
N LEU A 82 -2.10 -1.54 14.81
CA LEU A 82 -2.25 -2.95 15.12
C LEU A 82 -1.50 -3.30 16.42
N PRO A 83 -2.05 -4.22 17.25
CA PRO A 83 -1.31 -4.81 18.36
C PRO A 83 0.03 -5.34 17.85
N HIS A 84 1.09 -5.24 18.67
CA HIS A 84 2.47 -5.44 18.22
C HIS A 84 2.71 -6.75 17.44
N ARG A 85 1.96 -7.81 17.76
CA ARG A 85 2.00 -9.14 17.14
C ARG A 85 1.39 -9.25 15.73
N LYS A 86 0.60 -8.27 15.27
CA LYS A 86 -0.09 -8.28 13.96
C LYS A 86 0.37 -7.19 12.99
N LYS A 87 1.37 -6.38 13.36
CA LYS A 87 1.84 -5.22 12.55
C LYS A 87 2.41 -5.56 11.16
N SER A 88 2.59 -6.85 10.85
CA SER A 88 3.10 -7.32 9.56
C SER A 88 2.02 -7.82 8.60
N ILE A 89 0.77 -8.03 9.07
CA ILE A 89 -0.30 -8.67 8.29
C ILE A 89 -1.62 -8.00 8.66
N MET A 90 -2.28 -7.29 7.73
CA MET A 90 -3.71 -6.97 7.93
C MET A 90 -4.53 -8.21 7.63
N ASP A 91 -5.45 -8.49 8.54
CA ASP A 91 -6.55 -9.41 8.32
C ASP A 91 -7.60 -8.74 7.40
N VAL A 92 -8.16 -9.51 6.45
CA VAL A 92 -9.13 -9.04 5.45
C VAL A 92 -10.38 -8.44 6.11
N SER A 93 -10.71 -8.90 7.32
CA SER A 93 -11.80 -8.37 8.15
C SER A 93 -11.69 -6.85 8.43
N GLN A 94 -10.47 -6.31 8.48
CA GLN A 94 -10.25 -4.89 8.76
C GLN A 94 -10.45 -3.99 7.53
N ILE A 95 -10.47 -4.58 6.33
CA ILE A 95 -10.74 -3.88 5.07
C ILE A 95 -12.23 -3.50 4.98
N GLN A 96 -13.12 -4.30 5.55
CA GLN A 96 -14.57 -3.99 5.61
C GLN A 96 -14.87 -2.81 6.54
N ALA A 97 -14.11 -2.66 7.64
CA ALA A 97 -14.22 -1.52 8.54
C ALA A 97 -13.81 -0.19 7.86
N LEU A 98 -12.81 -0.23 6.97
CA LEU A 98 -12.38 0.92 6.16
C LEU A 98 -13.45 1.40 5.18
N ALA A 99 -14.17 0.47 4.54
CA ALA A 99 -15.25 0.80 3.61
C ALA A 99 -16.47 1.41 4.33
N SER A 100 -16.74 0.98 5.57
CA SER A 100 -17.90 1.40 6.35
C SER A 100 -17.72 2.77 7.00
N ASN A 101 -16.52 3.10 7.50
CA ASN A 101 -16.28 4.38 8.18
C ASN A 101 -16.16 5.59 7.25
N ARG A 102 -16.00 5.39 5.93
CA ARG A 102 -15.94 6.49 4.94
C ARG A 102 -17.31 6.97 4.47
N LEU A 103 -18.41 6.30 4.87
CA LEU A 103 -19.79 6.67 4.50
C LEU A 103 -20.52 7.50 5.57
N HIS A 104 -19.95 7.65 6.78
CA HIS A 104 -20.59 8.34 7.90
C HIS A 104 -20.06 9.75 8.20
N HIS A 105 -19.15 10.26 7.36
CA HIS A 105 -18.77 11.67 7.37
C HIS A 105 -19.08 12.27 5.99
N SER A 106 -20.36 12.51 5.77
CA SER A 106 -20.90 13.53 4.87
C SER A 106 -21.79 14.47 5.66
#